data_AF-A0A7Y3KNR9-F1
#
_entry.id   AF-A0A7Y3KNR9-F1
#
_cell.length_a   1.000
_cell.length_b   1.000
_cell.length_c   1.000
_cell.angle_alpha   90.00
_cell.angle_beta   90.00
_cell.angle_gamma   90.00
#
_symmetry.space_group_name_H-M   'P 1'
#
loop_
_entity.id
_entity.type
_entity.pdbx_description
1 polymer ?
#
loop_
_entity_poly.entity_id
_entity_poly.type
_entity_poly.pdbx_seq_one_letter_code
_entity_poly.pdbx_strand_id
1 'polypeptide(L)'
;ALLETKSRLDGNVVITDMRGEKHPPSGNRFLVYTLFPTANVSVRIADGHDGSYASIQVGHSILNRTCKTSIGDLLSEYGGGGHEGAGTAQPATPDVERVLAEIVTMLKRNG
;
A
#
# COMPACT_ATOMS: atom_id res chain seq x y z
N ALA A 1 -0.54 13.47 -13.08
CA ALA A 1 -0.67 14.22 -11.80
C ALA A 1 0.23 13.60 -10.72
N LEU A 2 0.50 14.24 -9.56
CA LEU A 2 1.47 13.72 -8.55
C LEU A 2 1.25 12.25 -8.17
N LEU A 3 -0.02 11.84 -8.00
CA LEU A 3 -0.37 10.44 -7.70
C LEU A 3 0.18 9.47 -8.75
N GLU A 4 0.02 9.80 -10.04
CA GLU A 4 0.48 8.99 -11.16
C GLU A 4 2.00 8.90 -11.21
N THR A 5 2.70 10.03 -11.03
CA THR A 5 4.18 10.07 -11.06
C THR A 5 4.83 9.37 -9.87
N LYS A 6 4.10 9.24 -8.76
CA LYS A 6 4.53 8.54 -7.54
C LYS A 6 4.03 7.10 -7.47
N SER A 7 3.32 6.64 -8.50
CA SER A 7 2.76 5.29 -8.54
C SER A 7 3.37 4.47 -9.65
N ARG A 8 3.56 3.18 -9.39
CA ARG A 8 3.93 2.19 -10.40
C ARG A 8 3.10 0.93 -10.23
N LEU A 9 2.77 0.30 -11.35
CA LEU A 9 2.15 -1.03 -11.35
C LEU A 9 3.24 -2.10 -11.32
N ASP A 10 3.05 -3.12 -10.48
CA ASP A 10 3.92 -4.28 -10.34
C ASP A 10 3.07 -5.55 -10.29
N GLY A 11 2.81 -6.13 -11.46
CA GLY A 11 1.80 -7.17 -11.62
C GLY A 11 0.40 -6.65 -11.34
N ASN A 12 -0.29 -7.22 -10.37
CA ASN A 12 -1.63 -6.84 -9.90
C ASN A 12 -1.63 -5.77 -8.79
N VAL A 13 -0.45 -5.37 -8.32
CA VAL A 13 -0.28 -4.44 -7.20
C VAL A 13 0.12 -3.07 -7.73
N VAL A 14 -0.61 -2.02 -7.35
CA VAL A 14 -0.14 -0.65 -7.56
C VAL A 14 0.54 -0.12 -6.31
N ILE A 15 1.79 0.35 -6.45
CA ILE A 15 2.61 0.85 -5.36
C ILE A 15 2.73 2.36 -5.50
N THR A 16 2.33 3.10 -4.46
CA THR A 16 2.40 4.56 -4.40
C THR A 16 3.34 4.99 -3.27
N ASP A 17 4.48 5.60 -3.60
CA ASP A 17 5.45 6.07 -2.61
C ASP A 17 5.33 7.59 -2.41
N MET A 18 4.87 8.00 -1.24
CA MET A 18 4.64 9.40 -0.86
C MET A 18 5.64 9.87 0.21
N ARG A 19 6.68 9.10 0.50
CA ARG A 19 7.76 9.53 1.39
C ARG A 19 8.50 10.73 0.79
N GLY A 20 8.94 11.64 1.65
CA GLY A 20 9.58 12.92 1.30
C GLY A 20 8.61 14.00 0.81
N GLU A 21 7.32 13.70 0.63
CA GLU A 21 6.34 14.69 0.19
C GLU A 21 5.83 15.52 1.38
N LYS A 22 6.17 16.82 1.41
CA LYS A 22 5.78 17.75 2.50
C LYS A 22 4.28 18.02 2.55
N HIS A 23 3.62 18.00 1.39
CA HIS A 23 2.20 18.32 1.25
C HIS A 23 1.51 17.27 0.37
N PRO A 24 1.37 16.02 0.87
CA PRO A 24 0.67 15.01 0.11
C PRO A 24 -0.78 15.48 -0.11
N PRO A 25 -1.28 15.43 -1.35
CA PRO A 25 -2.62 15.91 -1.65
C PRO A 25 -3.64 15.08 -0.86
N SER A 26 -4.57 15.75 -0.19
CA SER A 26 -5.78 15.10 0.30
C SER A 26 -6.64 14.75 -0.90
N GLY A 27 -6.91 13.46 -1.07
CA GLY A 27 -7.57 12.97 -2.27
C GLY A 27 -8.36 11.71 -1.98
N ASN A 28 -9.19 11.34 -2.95
CA ASN A 28 -9.96 10.12 -2.88
C ASN A 28 -9.01 8.91 -3.01
N ARG A 29 -9.01 8.04 -1.99
CA ARG A 29 -8.18 6.83 -1.90
C ARG A 29 -8.42 5.80 -3.01
N PHE A 30 -9.50 5.93 -3.77
CA PHE A 30 -9.85 5.02 -4.87
C PHE A 30 -9.38 5.52 -6.24
N LEU A 31 -8.89 6.77 -6.36
CA LEU A 31 -8.39 7.32 -7.63
C LEU A 31 -7.22 6.54 -8.20
N VAL A 32 -6.42 5.88 -7.36
CA VAL A 32 -5.31 5.06 -7.84
C VAL A 32 -5.80 3.94 -8.77
N TYR A 33 -6.98 3.37 -8.52
CA TYR A 33 -7.54 2.30 -9.35
C TYR A 33 -8.10 2.81 -10.68
N THR A 34 -8.43 4.10 -10.81
CA THR A 34 -8.83 4.66 -12.12
C THR A 34 -7.61 4.87 -13.02
N LEU A 35 -6.45 5.14 -12.43
CA LEU A 35 -5.17 5.26 -13.16
C LEU A 35 -4.57 3.89 -13.49
N PHE A 36 -4.80 2.90 -12.61
CA PHE A 36 -4.28 1.53 -12.74
C PHE A 36 -5.42 0.51 -12.66
N PRO A 37 -6.31 0.42 -13.66
CA PRO A 37 -7.54 -0.38 -13.60
C PRO A 37 -7.29 -1.90 -13.56
N THR A 38 -6.10 -2.35 -13.96
CA THR A 38 -5.71 -3.76 -13.86
C THR A 38 -5.31 -4.16 -12.44
N ALA A 39 -4.98 -3.20 -11.57
CA ALA A 39 -4.63 -3.48 -10.18
C ALA A 39 -5.87 -3.90 -9.38
N ASN A 40 -5.73 -4.97 -8.60
CA ASN A 40 -6.76 -5.45 -7.67
C ASN A 40 -6.44 -5.12 -6.20
N VAL A 41 -5.23 -4.61 -5.93
CA VAL A 41 -4.79 -4.16 -4.61
C VAL A 41 -3.79 -3.01 -4.76
N SER A 42 -3.78 -2.09 -3.79
CA SER A 42 -2.80 -1.00 -3.71
C SER A 42 -1.97 -1.09 -2.44
N VAL A 43 -0.72 -0.63 -2.53
CA VAL A 43 0.18 -0.39 -1.41
C VAL A 43 0.61 1.06 -1.46
N ARG A 44 0.38 1.81 -0.38
CA ARG A 44 0.80 3.20 -0.26
C ARG A 44 1.77 3.35 0.90
N ILE A 45 2.94 3.93 0.65
CA ILE A 45 3.94 4.23 1.68
C ILE A 45 3.98 5.74 1.93
N ALA A 46 4.02 6.16 3.19
CA ALA A 46 4.20 7.54 3.58
C ALA A 46 5.09 7.62 4.84
N ASP A 47 5.75 8.75 5.05
CA ASP A 47 6.56 8.97 6.25
C ASP A 47 5.67 8.93 7.51
N GLY A 48 6.19 8.30 8.55
CA GLY A 48 5.63 8.38 9.88
C GLY A 48 5.90 9.74 10.53
N HIS A 49 5.39 9.90 11.75
CA HIS A 49 5.82 11.00 12.60
C HIS A 49 7.35 10.97 12.76
N ASP A 50 7.99 12.14 12.76
CA ASP A 50 9.43 12.37 12.99
C ASP A 50 10.46 11.55 12.18
N GLY A 51 10.02 10.70 11.25
CA GLY A 51 10.88 9.83 10.45
C GLY A 51 11.35 8.55 11.18
N SER A 52 10.75 8.22 12.33
CA SER A 52 11.06 6.97 13.08
C SER A 52 10.46 5.70 12.48
N TYR A 53 9.41 5.84 11.67
CA TYR A 53 8.74 4.74 10.98
C TYR A 53 8.18 5.20 9.63
N ALA A 54 7.71 4.26 8.82
CA ALA A 54 6.86 4.57 7.66
C ALA A 54 5.50 3.88 7.80
N SER A 55 4.45 4.54 7.34
CA SER A 55 3.11 3.95 7.23
C SER A 55 2.99 3.21 5.89
N ILE A 56 2.77 1.90 5.94
CA ILE A 56 2.44 1.07 4.77
C ILE A 56 0.95 0.75 4.84
N GLN A 57 0.17 1.38 3.98
CA GLN A 57 -1.28 1.19 3.86
C GLN A 57 -1.58 0.28 2.69
N VAL A 58 -2.44 -0.71 2.91
CA VAL A 58 -2.85 -1.65 1.85
C VAL A 58 -4.36 -1.64 1.74
N GLY A 59 -4.88 -1.69 0.52
CA GLY A 59 -6.32 -1.72 0.28
C GLY A 59 -6.66 -2.45 -1.00
N HIS A 60 -7.82 -3.12 -1.00
CA HIS A 60 -8.37 -3.74 -2.20
C HIS A 60 -8.91 -2.70 -3.19
N SER A 61 -8.88 -3.06 -4.46
CA SER A 61 -9.57 -2.31 -5.51
C SER A 61 -11.08 -2.45 -5.38
N ILE A 62 -11.79 -1.34 -5.51
CA ILE A 62 -13.26 -1.34 -5.63
C ILE A 62 -13.71 -1.66 -7.06
N LEU A 63 -12.80 -1.57 -8.03
CA LEU A 63 -13.09 -1.80 -9.46
C LEU A 63 -12.76 -3.24 -9.87
N ASN A 64 -11.63 -3.78 -9.38
CA ASN A 64 -11.19 -5.14 -9.63
C ASN A 64 -11.15 -5.94 -8.31
N ARG A 65 -12.28 -6.54 -7.93
CA ARG A 65 -12.48 -7.19 -6.62
C ARG A 65 -12.04 -8.67 -6.62
N THR A 66 -10.88 -8.94 -7.22
CA THR A 66 -10.32 -10.31 -7.37
C THR A 66 -9.25 -10.66 -6.34
N CYS A 67 -8.80 -9.68 -5.55
CA CYS A 67 -7.84 -9.90 -4.47
C CYS A 67 -8.41 -10.82 -3.39
N LYS A 68 -7.68 -11.90 -3.09
CA LYS A 68 -8.07 -12.93 -2.10
C LYS A 68 -7.30 -12.82 -0.80
N THR A 69 -6.31 -11.92 -0.74
CA THR A 69 -5.50 -11.74 0.46
C THR A 69 -6.29 -10.98 1.52
N SER A 70 -6.46 -11.57 2.70
CA SER A 70 -6.93 -10.85 3.89
C SER A 70 -5.84 -9.87 4.32
N ILE A 71 -6.11 -8.57 4.14
CA ILE A 71 -5.12 -7.53 4.41
C ILE A 71 -4.85 -7.41 5.91
N GLY A 72 -5.87 -7.53 6.75
CA GLY A 72 -5.72 -7.51 8.20
C GLY A 72 -4.79 -8.61 8.71
N ASP A 73 -4.97 -9.84 8.23
CA ASP A 73 -4.15 -10.98 8.63
C ASP A 73 -2.70 -10.82 8.15
N LEU A 74 -2.51 -10.48 6.86
CA LEU A 74 -1.18 -10.23 6.30
C LEU A 74 -0.41 -9.17 7.09
N LEU A 75 -1.05 -8.04 7.43
CA LEU A 75 -0.37 -6.95 8.11
C LEU A 75 -0.15 -7.20 9.60
N SER A 76 -0.90 -8.13 10.22
CA SER A 76 -0.69 -8.55 11.61
C SER A 76 0.68 -9.21 11.82
N GLU A 77 1.22 -9.88 10.80
CA GLU A 77 2.55 -10.49 10.81
C GLU A 77 3.68 -9.45 10.96
N TYR A 78 3.40 -8.18 10.63
CA TYR A 78 4.33 -7.05 10.70
C TYR A 78 3.99 -6.07 11.83
N GLY A 79 3.22 -6.50 12.83
CA GLY A 79 2.78 -5.65 13.95
C GLY A 79 1.74 -4.60 13.58
N GLY A 80 1.14 -4.73 12.39
CA GLY A 80 0.03 -3.91 11.93
C GLY A 80 -1.33 -4.57 12.19
N GLY A 81 -2.30 -4.24 11.34
CA GLY A 81 -3.62 -4.87 11.38
C GLY A 81 -4.61 -4.22 10.41
N GLY A 82 -5.87 -4.60 10.53
CA GLY A 82 -6.95 -4.12 9.67
C GLY A 82 -8.12 -5.09 9.59
N HIS A 83 -8.76 -5.11 8.43
CA HIS A 83 -9.82 -6.06 8.07
C HIS A 83 -9.50 -6.68 6.71
N GLU A 84 -10.38 -7.55 6.21
CA GLU A 84 -10.16 -8.31 4.97
C GLU A 84 -9.70 -7.44 3.79
N GLY A 85 -10.41 -6.34 3.50
CA GLY A 85 -10.10 -5.47 2.35
C GLY A 85 -9.11 -4.33 2.56
N ALA A 86 -8.64 -4.05 3.78
CA ALA A 86 -7.73 -2.92 4.04
C ALA A 86 -7.05 -2.99 5.41
N GLY A 87 -5.86 -2.40 5.51
CA GLY A 87 -5.11 -2.33 6.75
C GLY A 87 -3.86 -1.48 6.65
N THR A 88 -3.14 -1.37 7.76
CA THR A 88 -1.88 -0.61 7.85
C THR A 88 -0.85 -1.37 8.71
N ALA A 89 0.42 -1.28 8.32
CA ALA A 89 1.58 -1.61 9.16
C ALA A 89 2.49 -0.38 9.30
N GLN A 90 3.22 -0.29 10.40
CA GLN A 90 4.09 0.85 10.72
C GLN A 90 5.50 0.38 11.13
N PRO A 91 6.26 -0.25 10.23
CA PRO A 91 7.61 -0.70 10.53
C PRO A 91 8.55 0.48 10.82
N ALA A 92 9.50 0.27 11.73
CA ALA A 92 10.58 1.22 11.99
C ALA A 92 11.42 1.46 10.74
N THR A 93 11.99 2.66 10.59
CA THR A 93 12.71 3.09 9.37
C THR A 93 13.72 2.09 8.81
N PRO A 94 14.56 1.40 9.61
CA PRO A 94 15.49 0.40 9.10
C PRO A 94 14.82 -0.83 8.45
N ASP A 95 13.58 -1.14 8.83
CA ASP A 95 12.83 -2.31 8.37
C ASP A 95 11.87 -2.02 7.21
N VAL A 96 11.63 -0.75 6.89
CA VAL A 96 10.59 -0.33 5.92
C VAL A 96 10.74 -1.02 4.57
N GLU A 97 11.95 -1.02 4.00
CA GLU A 97 12.18 -1.59 2.67
C GLU A 97 11.99 -3.10 2.65
N ARG A 98 12.43 -3.80 3.71
CA ARG A 98 12.26 -5.25 3.85
C ARG A 98 10.78 -5.60 3.97
N VAL A 99 10.07 -4.97 4.90
CA VAL A 99 8.64 -5.20 5.14
C VAL A 99 7.80 -4.87 3.91
N LEU A 100 8.11 -3.76 3.21
CA LEU A 100 7.45 -3.41 1.96
C LEU A 100 7.63 -4.48 0.88
N ALA A 101 8.86 -4.97 0.68
CA ALA A 101 9.16 -5.99 -0.32
C ALA A 101 8.45 -7.32 -0.02
N GLU A 102 8.40 -7.72 1.26
CA GLU A 102 7.70 -8.92 1.72
C GLU A 102 6.19 -8.82 1.50
N ILE A 103 5.56 -7.68 1.88
CA ILE A 103 4.13 -7.41 1.65
C ILE A 103 3.80 -7.47 0.15
N VAL A 104 4.56 -6.75 -0.69
CA VAL A 104 4.34 -6.73 -2.15
C VAL A 104 4.49 -8.14 -2.74
N THR A 105 5.47 -8.92 -2.28
CA THR A 105 5.66 -10.30 -2.73
C THR A 105 4.45 -11.18 -2.40
N MET A 106 3.89 -11.05 -1.20
CA MET A 106 2.70 -11.80 -0.80
C MET A 106 1.47 -11.39 -1.60
N LEU A 107 1.27 -10.09 -1.81
CA LEU A 107 0.17 -9.55 -2.61
C LEU A 107 0.27 -9.95 -4.09
N LYS A 108 1.46 -10.13 -4.65
CA LYS A 108 1.61 -10.63 -6.03
C LYS A 108 1.30 -12.11 -6.19
N ARG A 109 1.37 -12.89 -5.10
CA ARG A 109 1.09 -14.33 -5.12
C ARG A 109 -0.40 -14.62 -4.96
N ASN A 110 -1.05 -13.90 -4.04
CA ASN A 110 -2.41 -14.20 -3.57
C ASN A 110 -3.37 -13.00 -3.65
N GLY A 111 -2.90 -11.87 -4.16
CA GLY A 111 -3.69 -10.71 -4.52
C GLY A 111 -4.07 -10.76 -5.97
#